data_AF-A0A8C5EIZ2-F1
#
_entry.id   AF-A0A8C5EIZ2-F1
#
_cell.length_a   1.000
_cell.length_b   1.000
_cell.length_c   1.000
_cell.angle_alpha   90.00
_cell.angle_beta   90.00
_cell.angle_gamma   90.00
#
_symmetry.space_group_name_H-M   'P 1'
#
loop_
_entity.id
_entity.type
_entity.pdbx_description
1 polymer ?
#
loop_
_entity_poly.entity_id
_entity_poly.type
_entity_poly.pdbx_seq_one_letter_code
_entity_poly.pdbx_strand_id
1 'polypeptide(L)'
;MRSGCKYSLTAVARTWFIMALVDVEDESILASIFRDSFPESHRDNPDFTAYLSELSSFGVEKLSREPERLAEERAQILQQTRELAFSNYQTFIRTADCTEHIYRDFGRVEGSVSRLLDKLPGLEQKCRGFIKEAEEIGASRRMNSLTLNRHTEILEILEIPQLMDTCVRNGYYEEALELAAYVRRLERKHSALPVIQGIVREVRQSAQLMLNQLLQQLRSNSQLPVCLRVIGYLRRMDVFTEAELRVKFLQARGTWLGSVLAAIPEDDAYFHVTKTVEACRVHLFDIITQYRAIFSDEDPAGGTEGLIFHGWVVHKVAEFLETLERDLQRGVGARLDSLLGQCMYFGLSFSRVGADFRGQLVPMFTRVAADAFNRAVQEAIEKFQEDMNVYTLIALPSVLGGTVPFVAPDPQAGTLQPPMSLLDFQPLACFLNNILSAFNDLRLCCPLALAQDVTHCLQDALKKVTRQVLAFHRAEETAFRDRERELFVRFCSAYAYDLLPFINRCLLLLFPPTQLALVLGQILLKMSIII
;
A
#
# COMPACT_ATOMS: atom_id res chain seq x y z
N MET A 1 -49.40 -56.46 25.55
CA MET A 1 -50.84 -56.59 25.88
C MET A 1 -51.52 -57.33 24.74
N ARG A 2 -51.39 -58.65 24.62
CA ARG A 2 -52.26 -59.73 25.13
C ARG A 2 -53.77 -59.45 24.99
N SER A 3 -54.40 -60.07 23.99
CA SER A 3 -55.70 -60.73 24.11
C SER A 3 -55.91 -61.69 22.92
N GLY A 4 -56.38 -62.91 23.22
CA GLY A 4 -57.06 -63.77 22.24
C GLY A 4 -56.34 -65.05 21.82
N CYS A 5 -56.22 -66.05 22.70
CA CYS A 5 -56.31 -67.47 22.32
C CYS A 5 -56.44 -68.35 23.59
N LYS A 6 -57.56 -69.06 23.73
CA LYS A 6 -57.71 -70.21 24.65
C LYS A 6 -58.52 -71.27 23.92
N TYR A 7 -57.85 -72.37 23.59
CA TYR A 7 -58.48 -73.67 23.34
C TYR A 7 -58.22 -74.57 24.55
N SER A 8 -59.18 -75.46 24.80
CA SER A 8 -59.01 -76.88 25.14
C SER A 8 -59.48 -77.37 26.50
N LEU A 9 -60.06 -78.58 26.43
CA LEU A 9 -60.26 -79.63 27.44
C LEU A 9 -61.35 -79.42 28.50
N THR A 10 -62.44 -80.20 28.39
CA THR A 10 -62.65 -81.43 29.20
C THR A 10 -64.00 -82.06 28.87
N ALA A 11 -63.98 -83.14 28.10
CA ALA A 11 -65.06 -84.10 27.96
C ALA A 11 -64.53 -85.46 28.42
N VAL A 12 -64.47 -85.66 29.75
CA VAL A 12 -64.25 -86.97 30.37
C VAL A 12 -64.98 -86.96 31.72
N ALA A 13 -66.28 -87.21 31.71
CA ALA A 13 -67.05 -87.69 32.87
C ALA A 13 -68.52 -87.83 32.49
N ARG A 14 -69.00 -89.07 32.41
CA ARG A 14 -70.37 -89.58 32.66
C ARG A 14 -70.83 -90.57 31.60
N THR A 15 -70.15 -91.71 31.58
CA THR A 15 -70.67 -92.99 31.08
C THR A 15 -70.72 -94.00 32.22
N TRP A 16 -71.21 -93.55 33.38
CA TRP A 16 -71.33 -94.35 34.61
C TRP A 16 -72.69 -94.06 35.23
N PHE A 17 -73.74 -94.68 34.70
CA PHE A 17 -74.92 -95.08 35.44
C PHE A 17 -75.82 -95.84 34.48
N ILE A 18 -75.78 -97.17 34.54
CA ILE A 18 -76.95 -98.06 34.47
C ILE A 18 -76.45 -99.48 34.73
N MET A 19 -76.97 -100.05 35.82
CA MET A 19 -77.16 -101.48 36.09
C MET A 19 -75.94 -102.38 36.29
N ALA A 20 -75.70 -102.74 37.56
CA ALA A 20 -75.70 -104.14 37.96
C ALA A 20 -75.93 -104.26 39.48
N LEU A 21 -77.17 -104.53 39.87
CA LEU A 21 -77.48 -105.40 41.00
C LEU A 21 -77.95 -106.70 40.35
N VAL A 22 -77.28 -107.81 40.64
CA VAL A 22 -77.83 -109.15 40.97
C VAL A 22 -76.71 -110.20 40.81
N ASP A 23 -76.34 -110.73 41.97
CA ASP A 23 -75.77 -112.03 42.37
C ASP A 23 -74.68 -112.75 41.55
N VAL A 24 -73.50 -112.77 42.18
CA VAL A 24 -72.17 -113.23 41.72
C VAL A 24 -71.91 -114.72 42.02
N GLU A 25 -72.84 -115.44 42.66
CA GLU A 25 -72.54 -116.78 43.19
C GLU A 25 -72.65 -117.93 42.17
N ASP A 26 -73.46 -117.83 41.11
CA ASP A 26 -73.58 -118.88 40.08
C ASP A 26 -72.55 -118.77 38.94
N GLU A 27 -71.99 -117.57 38.69
CA GLU A 27 -71.00 -117.33 37.62
C GLU A 27 -69.67 -118.08 37.87
N SER A 28 -69.30 -118.28 39.14
CA SER A 28 -68.03 -118.90 39.54
C SER A 28 -67.96 -120.42 39.27
N ILE A 29 -69.10 -121.11 39.20
CA ILE A 29 -69.12 -122.58 39.03
C ILE A 29 -68.97 -122.96 37.56
N LEU A 30 -69.59 -122.21 36.64
CA LEU A 30 -69.47 -122.44 35.19
C LEU A 30 -68.09 -122.06 34.65
N ALA A 31 -67.51 -120.96 35.14
CA ALA A 31 -66.15 -120.54 34.77
C ALA A 31 -65.06 -121.51 35.26
N SER A 32 -65.32 -122.31 36.31
CA SER A 32 -64.36 -123.28 36.83
C SER A 32 -64.41 -124.65 36.14
N ILE A 33 -65.55 -125.05 35.55
CA ILE A 33 -65.69 -126.31 34.80
C ILE A 33 -64.99 -126.27 33.41
N PHE A 34 -64.93 -125.10 32.76
CA PHE A 34 -64.32 -124.92 31.42
C PHE A 34 -62.94 -124.25 31.43
N ARG A 35 -62.27 -124.25 32.60
CA ARG A 35 -61.02 -123.49 32.85
C ARG A 35 -59.92 -123.74 31.82
N ASP A 36 -59.79 -124.98 31.33
CA ASP A 36 -58.67 -125.38 30.47
C ASP A 36 -58.96 -125.31 28.96
N SER A 37 -60.14 -124.78 28.55
CA SER A 37 -60.58 -124.79 27.15
C SER A 37 -60.39 -123.47 26.38
N PHE A 38 -59.96 -122.37 27.01
CA PHE A 38 -59.90 -121.03 26.38
C PHE A 38 -58.64 -120.19 26.75
N PRO A 39 -58.11 -119.33 25.83
CA PRO A 39 -56.93 -118.47 26.08
C PRO A 39 -57.17 -117.37 27.13
N GLU A 40 -56.14 -117.05 27.93
CA GLU A 40 -56.23 -116.14 29.10
C GLU A 40 -56.78 -114.73 28.79
N SER A 41 -56.51 -114.19 27.60
CA SER A 41 -56.93 -112.82 27.20
C SER A 41 -58.44 -112.61 27.07
N HIS A 42 -59.24 -113.68 26.98
CA HIS A 42 -60.69 -113.60 26.88
C HIS A 42 -61.42 -113.66 28.24
N ARG A 43 -60.69 -113.98 29.33
CA ARG A 43 -61.28 -114.14 30.66
C ARG A 43 -61.66 -112.81 31.34
N ASP A 44 -61.05 -111.71 30.92
CA ASP A 44 -61.28 -110.36 31.49
C ASP A 44 -62.28 -109.50 30.67
N ASN A 45 -62.83 -110.02 29.58
CA ASN A 45 -63.81 -109.28 28.79
C ASN A 45 -65.23 -109.48 29.39
N PRO A 46 -65.88 -108.44 29.93
CA PRO A 46 -67.21 -108.57 30.55
C PRO A 46 -68.26 -109.11 29.57
N ASP A 47 -68.15 -108.77 28.28
CA ASP A 47 -69.07 -109.21 27.24
C ASP A 47 -68.96 -110.72 26.97
N PHE A 48 -67.78 -111.32 27.19
CA PHE A 48 -67.55 -112.75 27.02
C PHE A 48 -68.21 -113.58 28.15
N THR A 49 -68.16 -113.07 29.38
CA THR A 49 -68.73 -113.72 30.57
C THR A 49 -70.26 -113.69 30.52
N ALA A 50 -70.84 -112.56 30.11
CA ALA A 50 -72.28 -112.43 29.88
C ALA A 50 -72.77 -113.43 28.81
N TYR A 51 -72.05 -113.58 27.70
CA TYR A 51 -72.41 -114.51 26.63
C TYR A 51 -72.36 -116.00 27.08
N LEU A 52 -71.42 -116.39 27.95
CA LEU A 52 -71.36 -117.74 28.52
C LEU A 52 -72.57 -118.05 29.43
N SER A 53 -73.03 -117.08 30.21
CA SER A 53 -74.27 -117.21 31.01
C SER A 53 -75.50 -117.39 30.11
N GLU A 54 -75.57 -116.66 29.00
CA GLU A 54 -76.66 -116.75 28.03
C GLU A 54 -76.67 -118.13 27.33
N LEU A 55 -75.49 -118.68 27.00
CA LEU A 55 -75.33 -120.04 26.47
C LEU A 55 -75.86 -121.10 27.44
N SER A 56 -75.62 -120.96 28.75
CA SER A 56 -76.08 -121.92 29.76
C SER A 56 -77.61 -121.95 29.94
N SER A 57 -78.31 -120.89 29.47
CA SER A 57 -79.76 -120.77 29.52
C SER A 57 -80.49 -121.37 28.30
N PHE A 58 -79.75 -121.81 27.28
CA PHE A 58 -80.34 -122.32 26.03
C PHE A 58 -80.59 -123.83 26.06
N GLY A 59 -81.76 -124.25 25.54
CA GLY A 59 -82.09 -125.66 25.34
C GLY A 59 -81.29 -126.32 24.22
N VAL A 60 -81.18 -127.65 24.24
CA VAL A 60 -80.28 -128.46 23.38
C VAL A 60 -80.44 -128.18 21.87
N GLU A 61 -81.64 -127.87 21.39
CA GLU A 61 -81.87 -127.52 19.97
C GLU A 61 -81.34 -126.13 19.56
N LYS A 62 -81.25 -125.17 20.49
CA LYS A 62 -80.66 -123.85 20.23
C LYS A 62 -79.14 -123.90 20.33
N LEU A 63 -78.60 -124.66 21.27
CA LEU A 63 -77.15 -124.80 21.44
C LEU A 63 -76.47 -125.45 20.23
N SER A 64 -77.16 -126.36 19.53
CA SER A 64 -76.61 -127.02 18.33
C SER A 64 -76.54 -126.11 17.09
N ARG A 65 -77.33 -125.03 17.04
CA ARG A 65 -77.34 -124.04 15.93
C ARG A 65 -76.50 -122.79 16.21
N GLU A 66 -76.09 -122.58 17.46
CA GLU A 66 -75.31 -121.40 17.85
C GLU A 66 -73.91 -121.30 17.20
N PRO A 67 -73.17 -122.40 16.95
CA PRO A 67 -71.90 -122.33 16.23
C PRO A 67 -72.06 -121.84 14.79
N GLU A 68 -73.14 -122.26 14.12
CA GLU A 68 -73.46 -121.83 12.75
C GLU A 68 -73.84 -120.34 12.74
N ARG A 69 -74.64 -119.88 13.71
CA ARG A 69 -75.01 -118.47 13.85
C ARG A 69 -73.79 -117.57 14.07
N LEU A 70 -72.90 -117.94 14.98
CA LEU A 70 -71.65 -117.19 15.24
C LEU A 70 -70.71 -117.20 14.03
N ALA A 71 -70.64 -118.29 13.29
CA ALA A 71 -69.85 -118.35 12.07
C ALA A 71 -70.42 -117.42 10.98
N GLU A 72 -71.74 -117.38 10.82
CA GLU A 72 -72.43 -116.44 9.93
C GLU A 72 -72.21 -114.98 10.35
N GLU A 73 -72.36 -114.66 11.64
CA GLU A 73 -72.20 -113.29 12.15
C GLU A 73 -70.74 -112.80 12.04
N ARG A 74 -69.77 -113.67 12.34
CA ARG A 74 -68.34 -113.36 12.11
C ARG A 74 -68.03 -113.16 10.63
N ALA A 75 -68.57 -114.01 9.76
CA ALA A 75 -68.41 -113.84 8.33
C ALA A 75 -69.03 -112.51 7.87
N GLN A 76 -70.19 -112.13 8.41
CA GLN A 76 -70.87 -110.89 8.12
C GLN A 76 -70.08 -109.65 8.60
N ILE A 77 -69.50 -109.68 9.80
CA ILE A 77 -68.68 -108.57 10.32
C ILE A 77 -67.36 -108.44 9.53
N LEU A 78 -66.72 -109.56 9.17
CA LEU A 78 -65.53 -109.54 8.33
C LEU A 78 -65.85 -109.03 6.92
N GLN A 79 -67.01 -109.39 6.39
CA GLN A 79 -67.52 -108.88 5.12
C GLN A 79 -67.78 -107.37 5.23
N GLN A 80 -68.45 -106.90 6.28
CA GLN A 80 -68.73 -105.48 6.53
C GLN A 80 -67.45 -104.67 6.75
N THR A 81 -66.46 -105.21 7.44
CA THR A 81 -65.18 -104.52 7.69
C THR A 81 -64.35 -104.48 6.40
N ARG A 82 -64.35 -105.56 5.60
CA ARG A 82 -63.76 -105.55 4.27
C ARG A 82 -64.50 -104.62 3.33
N GLU A 83 -65.83 -104.59 3.34
CA GLU A 83 -66.64 -103.65 2.57
C GLU A 83 -66.42 -102.22 3.03
N LEU A 84 -66.23 -101.94 4.33
CA LEU A 84 -65.95 -100.60 4.82
C LEU A 84 -64.52 -100.16 4.44
N ALA A 85 -63.55 -101.06 4.59
CA ALA A 85 -62.18 -100.83 4.16
C ALA A 85 -62.08 -100.70 2.64
N PHE A 86 -62.85 -101.45 1.84
CA PHE A 86 -62.83 -101.43 0.38
C PHE A 86 -63.72 -100.33 -0.21
N SER A 87 -64.85 -99.99 0.42
CA SER A 87 -65.67 -98.83 0.00
C SER A 87 -64.97 -97.52 0.31
N ASN A 88 -64.16 -97.46 1.38
CA ASN A 88 -63.48 -96.25 1.82
C ASN A 88 -61.95 -96.30 1.73
N TYR A 89 -61.33 -97.27 1.03
CA TYR A 89 -59.86 -97.33 0.92
C TYR A 89 -59.29 -96.07 0.27
N GLN A 90 -60.02 -95.49 -0.69
CA GLN A 90 -59.64 -94.22 -1.32
C GLN A 90 -59.60 -93.08 -0.31
N THR A 91 -60.50 -93.06 0.67
CA THR A 91 -60.53 -92.03 1.72
C THR A 91 -59.33 -92.19 2.64
N PHE A 92 -58.95 -93.42 3.01
CA PHE A 92 -57.77 -93.67 3.82
C PHE A 92 -56.47 -93.32 3.10
N ILE A 93 -56.30 -93.75 1.84
CA ILE A 93 -55.13 -93.39 1.02
C ILE A 93 -55.06 -91.88 0.84
N ARG A 94 -56.17 -91.23 0.47
CA ARG A 94 -56.21 -89.76 0.35
C ARG A 94 -55.88 -89.06 1.67
N THR A 95 -56.30 -89.61 2.81
CA THR A 95 -55.99 -89.02 4.12
C THR A 95 -54.51 -89.17 4.47
N ALA A 96 -53.90 -90.33 4.18
CA ALA A 96 -52.47 -90.54 4.35
C ALA A 96 -51.65 -89.64 3.40
N ASP A 97 -52.00 -89.60 2.12
CA ASP A 97 -51.37 -88.74 1.10
C ASP A 97 -51.50 -87.25 1.46
N CYS A 98 -52.69 -86.81 1.89
CA CYS A 98 -52.90 -85.44 2.37
C CYS A 98 -52.04 -85.13 3.61
N THR A 99 -51.91 -86.09 4.54
CA THR A 99 -51.09 -85.90 5.75
C THR A 99 -49.61 -85.80 5.40
N GLU A 100 -49.11 -86.65 4.50
CA GLU A 100 -47.74 -86.57 4.00
C GLU A 100 -47.46 -85.25 3.27
N HIS A 101 -48.40 -84.82 2.41
CA HIS A 101 -48.34 -83.52 1.75
C HIS A 101 -48.29 -82.36 2.75
N ILE A 102 -49.13 -82.39 3.79
CA ILE A 102 -49.17 -81.38 4.84
C ILE A 102 -47.82 -81.32 5.58
N TYR A 103 -47.25 -82.46 5.98
CA TYR A 103 -45.94 -82.49 6.64
C TYR A 103 -44.82 -81.92 5.75
N ARG A 104 -44.83 -82.27 4.47
CA ARG A 104 -43.86 -81.73 3.51
C ARG A 104 -44.03 -80.22 3.33
N ASP A 105 -45.26 -79.73 3.26
CA ASP A 105 -45.55 -78.30 3.12
C ASP A 105 -45.19 -77.54 4.40
N PHE A 106 -45.43 -78.09 5.59
CA PHE A 106 -44.94 -77.51 6.85
C PHE A 106 -43.42 -77.45 6.91
N GLY A 107 -42.70 -78.49 6.47
CA GLY A 107 -41.24 -78.45 6.38
C GLY A 107 -40.73 -77.40 5.38
N ARG A 108 -41.45 -77.17 4.28
CA ARG A 108 -41.16 -76.07 3.33
C ARG A 108 -41.42 -74.70 3.95
N VAL A 109 -42.50 -74.55 4.72
CA VAL A 109 -42.83 -73.32 5.44
C VAL A 109 -41.76 -73.03 6.49
N GLU A 110 -41.38 -74.01 7.30
CA GLU A 110 -40.31 -73.90 8.30
C GLU A 110 -38.99 -73.47 7.64
N GLY A 111 -38.57 -74.18 6.58
CA GLY A 111 -37.36 -73.82 5.84
C GLY A 111 -37.43 -72.45 5.14
N SER A 112 -38.62 -71.92 4.86
CA SER A 112 -38.80 -70.58 4.30
C SER A 112 -38.78 -69.51 5.39
N VAL A 113 -39.34 -69.80 6.57
CA VAL A 113 -39.30 -68.92 7.74
C VAL A 113 -37.88 -68.80 8.28
N SER A 114 -37.12 -69.90 8.37
CA SER A 114 -35.71 -69.86 8.79
C SER A 114 -34.86 -69.01 7.84
N ARG A 115 -35.03 -69.19 6.51
CA ARG A 115 -34.34 -68.36 5.52
C ARG A 115 -34.72 -66.87 5.60
N LEU A 116 -35.96 -66.56 5.99
CA LEU A 116 -36.39 -65.18 6.20
C LEU A 116 -35.73 -64.60 7.45
N LEU A 117 -35.70 -65.35 8.56
CA LEU A 117 -35.05 -64.94 9.81
C LEU A 117 -33.55 -64.72 9.63
N ASP A 118 -32.87 -65.56 8.85
CA ASP A 118 -31.44 -65.41 8.56
C ASP A 118 -31.13 -64.17 7.70
N LYS A 119 -32.01 -63.86 6.74
CA LYS A 119 -31.79 -62.75 5.79
C LYS A 119 -32.27 -61.38 6.30
N LEU A 120 -33.20 -61.34 7.25
CA LEU A 120 -33.77 -60.09 7.78
C LEU A 120 -32.70 -59.15 8.36
N PRO A 121 -31.76 -59.62 9.21
CA PRO A 121 -30.72 -58.75 9.79
C PRO A 121 -29.78 -58.19 8.72
N GLY A 122 -29.43 -59.00 7.72
CA GLY A 122 -28.59 -58.57 6.60
C GLY A 122 -29.29 -57.52 5.72
N LEU A 123 -30.61 -57.64 5.55
CA LEU A 123 -31.42 -56.61 4.88
C LEU A 123 -31.48 -55.34 5.72
N GLU A 124 -31.73 -55.45 7.03
CA GLU A 124 -31.78 -54.29 7.94
C GLU A 124 -30.46 -53.50 7.93
N GLN A 125 -29.32 -54.20 8.01
CA GLN A 125 -28.01 -53.56 8.00
C GLN A 125 -27.74 -52.84 6.66
N LYS A 126 -28.11 -53.46 5.53
CA LYS A 126 -28.01 -52.83 4.20
C LYS A 126 -28.95 -51.63 4.06
N CYS A 127 -30.16 -51.70 4.59
CA CYS A 127 -31.09 -50.57 4.60
C CYS A 127 -30.55 -49.42 5.45
N ARG A 128 -29.95 -49.69 6.62
CA ARG A 128 -29.29 -48.66 7.43
C ARG A 128 -28.10 -48.03 6.71
N GLY A 129 -27.28 -48.83 6.03
CA GLY A 129 -26.19 -48.34 5.19
C GLY A 129 -26.69 -47.45 4.05
N PHE A 130 -27.73 -47.90 3.34
CA PHE A 130 -28.36 -47.15 2.27
C PHE A 130 -28.93 -45.81 2.75
N ILE A 131 -29.59 -45.77 3.90
CA ILE A 131 -30.12 -44.51 4.47
C ILE A 131 -28.97 -43.53 4.75
N LYS A 132 -27.89 -44.01 5.38
CA LYS A 132 -26.72 -43.17 5.68
C LYS A 132 -26.07 -42.62 4.40
N GLU A 133 -25.82 -43.48 3.42
CA GLU A 133 -25.25 -43.07 2.12
C GLU A 133 -26.19 -42.11 1.38
N ALA A 134 -27.50 -42.35 1.39
CA ALA A 134 -28.49 -41.49 0.78
C ALA A 134 -28.55 -40.11 1.44
N GLU A 135 -28.39 -40.03 2.77
CA GLU A 135 -28.29 -38.77 3.51
C GLU A 135 -27.03 -37.98 3.16
N GLU A 136 -25.87 -38.66 3.06
CA GLU A 136 -24.59 -38.06 2.66
C GLU A 136 -24.66 -37.54 1.21
N ILE A 137 -25.17 -38.35 0.29
CA ILE A 137 -25.40 -37.95 -1.11
C ILE A 137 -26.40 -36.79 -1.17
N GLY A 138 -27.47 -36.86 -0.39
CA GLY A 138 -28.47 -35.79 -0.29
C GLY A 138 -27.86 -34.48 0.21
N ALA A 139 -27.01 -34.53 1.23
CA ALA A 139 -26.31 -33.37 1.76
C ALA A 139 -25.32 -32.78 0.74
N SER A 140 -24.53 -33.63 0.08
CA SER A 140 -23.59 -33.23 -0.98
C SER A 140 -24.32 -32.60 -2.16
N ARG A 141 -25.43 -33.21 -2.63
CA ARG A 141 -26.26 -32.66 -3.70
C ARG A 141 -26.89 -31.33 -3.32
N ARG A 142 -27.40 -31.20 -2.09
CA ARG A 142 -27.92 -29.91 -1.57
C ARG A 142 -26.84 -28.84 -1.58
N MET A 143 -25.62 -29.16 -1.13
CA MET A 143 -24.49 -28.24 -1.14
C MET A 143 -24.14 -27.82 -2.58
N ASN A 144 -23.99 -28.78 -3.49
CA ASN A 144 -23.67 -28.50 -4.90
C ASN A 144 -24.76 -27.67 -5.59
N SER A 145 -26.04 -27.97 -5.35
CA SER A 145 -27.15 -27.17 -5.88
C SER A 145 -27.14 -25.75 -5.32
N LEU A 146 -26.84 -25.56 -4.03
CA LEU A 146 -26.73 -24.22 -3.45
C LEU A 146 -25.57 -23.43 -4.06
N THR A 147 -24.39 -24.04 -4.18
CA THR A 147 -23.22 -23.43 -4.82
C THR A 147 -23.51 -23.08 -6.28
N LEU A 148 -24.13 -23.99 -7.04
CA LEU A 148 -24.52 -23.73 -8.44
C LEU A 148 -25.52 -22.58 -8.54
N ASN A 149 -26.48 -22.47 -7.62
CA ASN A 149 -27.45 -21.38 -7.64
C ASN A 149 -26.83 -20.02 -7.30
N ARG A 150 -25.75 -19.99 -6.52
CA ARG A 150 -25.04 -18.76 -6.10
C ARG A 150 -23.69 -18.56 -6.79
N HIS A 151 -23.38 -19.34 -7.83
CA HIS A 151 -22.06 -19.36 -8.44
C HIS A 151 -21.66 -18.01 -9.03
N THR A 152 -22.61 -17.26 -9.59
CA THR A 152 -22.37 -15.91 -10.15
C THR A 152 -21.95 -14.92 -9.07
N GLU A 153 -22.65 -14.90 -7.93
CA GLU A 153 -22.32 -14.03 -6.79
C GLU A 153 -20.95 -14.38 -6.19
N ILE A 154 -20.60 -15.68 -6.15
CA ILE A 154 -19.28 -16.12 -5.69
C ILE A 154 -18.20 -15.66 -6.67
N LEU A 155 -18.46 -15.79 -7.98
CA LEU A 155 -17.54 -15.39 -9.02
C LEU A 155 -17.28 -13.88 -9.01
N GLU A 156 -18.31 -13.05 -8.81
CA GLU A 156 -18.16 -11.60 -8.61
C GLU A 156 -17.19 -11.26 -7.49
N ILE A 157 -17.24 -11.99 -6.36
CA ILE A 157 -16.32 -11.79 -5.22
C ILE A 157 -14.89 -12.21 -5.59
N LEU A 158 -14.74 -13.31 -6.33
CA LEU A 158 -13.44 -13.82 -6.77
C LEU A 158 -12.80 -12.93 -7.84
N GLU A 159 -13.58 -12.16 -8.60
CA GLU A 159 -13.11 -11.22 -9.62
C GLU A 159 -12.67 -9.86 -9.05
N ILE A 160 -12.98 -9.55 -7.78
CA ILE A 160 -12.62 -8.26 -7.15
C ILE A 160 -11.13 -7.93 -7.26
N PRO A 161 -10.17 -8.85 -7.03
CA PRO A 161 -8.76 -8.54 -7.20
C PRO A 161 -8.39 -8.12 -8.63
N GLN A 162 -8.96 -8.79 -9.64
CA GLN A 162 -8.74 -8.45 -11.04
C GLN A 162 -9.35 -7.09 -11.41
N LEU A 163 -10.55 -6.81 -10.90
CA LEU A 163 -11.21 -5.52 -11.06
C LEU A 163 -10.39 -4.40 -10.38
N MET A 164 -9.89 -4.64 -9.17
CA MET A 164 -9.03 -3.70 -8.43
C MET A 164 -7.76 -3.39 -9.21
N ASP A 165 -7.06 -4.40 -9.75
CA ASP A 165 -5.85 -4.19 -10.55
C ASP A 165 -6.17 -3.37 -11.83
N THR A 166 -7.30 -3.63 -12.47
CA THR A 166 -7.77 -2.90 -13.65
C THR A 166 -8.08 -1.44 -13.31
N CYS A 167 -8.78 -1.17 -12.21
CA CYS A 167 -9.07 0.19 -11.75
C CYS A 167 -7.78 0.97 -11.46
N VAL A 168 -6.84 0.38 -10.73
CA VAL A 168 -5.58 1.03 -10.37
C VAL A 168 -4.72 1.32 -11.61
N ARG A 169 -4.59 0.36 -12.53
CA ARG A 169 -3.79 0.56 -13.77
C ARG A 169 -4.35 1.65 -14.68
N ASN A 170 -5.67 1.79 -14.72
CA ASN A 170 -6.35 2.78 -15.55
C ASN A 170 -6.53 4.15 -14.87
N GLY A 171 -6.14 4.28 -13.59
CA GLY A 171 -6.27 5.54 -12.83
C GLY A 171 -7.68 5.81 -12.28
N TYR A 172 -8.55 4.81 -12.28
CA TYR A 172 -9.90 4.86 -11.66
C TYR A 172 -9.78 4.68 -10.14
N TYR A 173 -9.21 5.70 -9.49
CA TYR A 173 -8.84 5.65 -8.07
C TYR A 173 -10.02 5.74 -7.12
N GLU A 174 -11.12 6.36 -7.54
CA GLU A 174 -12.34 6.47 -6.74
C GLU A 174 -12.97 5.08 -6.57
N GLU A 175 -13.14 4.37 -7.68
CA GLU A 175 -13.67 3.01 -7.76
C GLU A 175 -12.75 2.02 -7.01
N ALA A 176 -11.43 2.17 -7.17
CA ALA A 176 -10.46 1.36 -6.43
C ALA A 176 -10.59 1.52 -4.91
N LEU A 177 -10.85 2.75 -4.41
CA LEU A 177 -11.07 3.01 -2.99
C LEU A 177 -12.37 2.38 -2.49
N GLU A 178 -13.43 2.41 -3.29
CA GLU A 178 -14.70 1.75 -2.98
C GLU A 178 -14.54 0.23 -2.88
N LEU A 179 -13.82 -0.39 -3.82
CA LEU A 179 -13.49 -1.82 -3.80
C LEU A 179 -12.67 -2.18 -2.55
N ALA A 180 -11.65 -1.39 -2.23
CA ALA A 180 -10.85 -1.59 -1.03
C ALA A 180 -11.69 -1.47 0.25
N ALA A 181 -12.66 -0.55 0.31
CA ALA A 181 -13.59 -0.43 1.43
C ALA A 181 -14.55 -1.63 1.52
N TYR A 182 -15.03 -2.13 0.38
CA TYR A 182 -15.87 -3.32 0.31
C TYR A 182 -15.12 -4.56 0.84
N VAL A 183 -13.88 -4.78 0.39
CA VAL A 183 -13.05 -5.91 0.80
C VAL A 183 -12.69 -5.82 2.29
N ARG A 184 -12.42 -4.62 2.83
CA ARG A 184 -12.26 -4.41 4.28
C ARG A 184 -13.51 -4.79 5.08
N ARG A 185 -14.71 -4.51 4.57
CA ARG A 185 -15.96 -4.96 5.21
C ARG A 185 -16.13 -6.48 5.13
N LEU A 186 -15.72 -7.10 4.03
CA LEU A 186 -15.75 -8.54 3.82
C LEU A 186 -14.81 -9.27 4.80
N GLU A 187 -13.58 -8.76 4.97
CA GLU A 187 -12.59 -9.25 5.93
C GLU A 187 -13.14 -9.26 7.36
N ARG A 188 -13.80 -8.18 7.79
CA ARG A 188 -14.39 -8.07 9.14
C ARG A 188 -15.49 -9.09 9.41
N LYS A 189 -16.28 -9.45 8.39
CA LYS A 189 -17.41 -10.39 8.52
C LYS A 189 -16.96 -11.85 8.45
N HIS A 190 -15.95 -12.14 7.65
CA HIS A 190 -15.60 -13.52 7.27
C HIS A 190 -14.08 -13.79 7.35
N SER A 191 -13.44 -13.32 8.42
CA SER A 191 -11.98 -13.41 8.61
C SER A 191 -11.44 -14.85 8.67
N ALA A 192 -12.26 -15.83 9.04
CA ALA A 192 -11.87 -17.24 9.15
C ALA A 192 -11.70 -17.94 7.78
N LEU A 193 -12.20 -17.37 6.68
CA LEU A 193 -12.17 -18.01 5.36
C LEU A 193 -10.85 -17.73 4.63
N PRO A 194 -10.03 -18.75 4.27
CA PRO A 194 -8.74 -18.55 3.61
C PRO A 194 -8.83 -17.83 2.25
N VAL A 195 -9.91 -18.08 1.50
CA VAL A 195 -10.15 -17.44 0.19
C VAL A 195 -10.26 -15.93 0.34
N ILE A 196 -10.97 -15.45 1.37
CA ILE A 196 -11.15 -14.02 1.63
C ILE A 196 -9.83 -13.39 2.05
N GLN A 197 -9.03 -14.08 2.86
CA GLN A 197 -7.67 -13.63 3.20
C GLN A 197 -6.78 -13.51 1.95
N GLY A 198 -6.94 -14.42 0.97
CA GLY A 198 -6.30 -14.32 -0.35
C GLY A 198 -6.69 -13.05 -1.10
N ILE A 199 -7.98 -12.79 -1.24
CA ILE A 199 -8.52 -11.58 -1.90
C ILE A 199 -8.02 -10.30 -1.21
N VAL A 200 -8.07 -10.25 0.13
CA VAL A 200 -7.58 -9.09 0.91
C VAL A 200 -6.10 -8.83 0.61
N ARG A 201 -5.27 -9.87 0.54
CA ARG A 201 -3.84 -9.73 0.25
C ARG A 201 -3.60 -9.17 -1.16
N GLU A 202 -4.29 -9.68 -2.17
CA GLU A 202 -4.14 -9.22 -3.56
C GLU A 202 -4.62 -7.77 -3.71
N VAL A 203 -5.76 -7.42 -3.10
CA VAL A 203 -6.28 -6.04 -3.11
C VAL A 203 -5.33 -5.08 -2.39
N ARG A 204 -4.69 -5.49 -1.29
CA ARG A 204 -3.64 -4.70 -0.62
C ARG A 204 -2.42 -4.50 -1.52
N GLN A 205 -2.04 -5.50 -2.31
CA GLN A 205 -0.93 -5.38 -3.26
C GLN A 205 -1.24 -4.35 -4.37
N SER A 206 -2.46 -4.39 -4.95
CA SER A 206 -2.90 -3.39 -5.93
C SER A 206 -3.05 -1.99 -5.30
N ALA A 207 -3.53 -1.90 -4.05
CA ALA A 207 -3.57 -0.63 -3.31
C ALA A 207 -2.17 -0.04 -3.07
N GLN A 208 -1.15 -0.87 -2.86
CA GLN A 208 0.23 -0.41 -2.75
C GLN A 208 0.76 0.16 -4.08
N LEU A 209 0.37 -0.44 -5.21
CA LEU A 209 0.68 0.12 -6.53
C LEU A 209 0.02 1.50 -6.71
N MET A 210 -1.25 1.62 -6.35
CA MET A 210 -1.98 2.90 -6.36
C MET A 210 -1.27 3.96 -5.51
N LEU A 211 -0.84 3.60 -4.30
CA LEU A 211 -0.09 4.50 -3.42
C LEU A 211 1.16 5.06 -4.11
N ASN A 212 1.95 4.19 -4.75
CA ASN A 212 3.16 4.60 -5.47
C ASN A 212 2.85 5.52 -6.65
N GLN A 213 1.79 5.25 -7.41
CA GLN A 213 1.37 6.10 -8.52
C GLN A 213 0.93 7.48 -8.04
N LEU A 214 0.15 7.55 -6.96
CA LEU A 214 -0.29 8.82 -6.36
C LEU A 214 0.89 9.65 -5.84
N LEU A 215 1.85 9.03 -5.14
CA LEU A 215 3.06 9.70 -4.69
C LEU A 215 3.93 10.18 -5.87
N GLN A 216 3.97 9.41 -6.96
CA GLN A 216 4.69 9.81 -8.18
C GLN A 216 4.03 11.02 -8.86
N GLN A 217 2.70 11.14 -8.83
CA GLN A 217 1.98 12.33 -9.32
C GLN A 217 2.29 13.59 -8.50
N LEU A 218 2.58 13.45 -7.19
CA LEU A 218 3.03 14.58 -6.38
C LEU A 218 4.47 15.00 -6.70
N ARG A 219 5.30 14.08 -7.21
CA ARG A 219 6.68 14.33 -7.67
C ARG A 219 6.79 14.91 -9.08
N SER A 220 5.67 15.23 -9.72
CA SER A 220 5.65 15.90 -11.03
C SER A 220 5.09 17.32 -10.94
N ASN A 221 5.18 18.07 -12.03
CA ASN A 221 4.60 19.41 -12.12
C ASN A 221 3.06 19.30 -12.14
N SER A 222 2.46 19.42 -10.96
CA SER A 222 1.03 19.22 -10.74
C SER A 222 0.38 20.52 -10.26
N GLN A 223 -0.79 20.85 -10.80
CA GLN A 223 -1.57 22.02 -10.39
C GLN A 223 -2.31 21.74 -9.06
N LEU A 224 -2.69 22.80 -8.34
CA LEU A 224 -3.39 22.69 -7.05
C LEU A 224 -4.62 21.73 -7.06
N PRO A 225 -5.52 21.74 -8.06
CA PRO A 225 -6.67 20.82 -8.08
C PRO A 225 -6.27 19.34 -8.11
N VAL A 226 -5.17 19.03 -8.80
CA VAL A 226 -4.63 17.65 -8.86
C VAL A 226 -4.06 17.26 -7.50
N CYS A 227 -3.31 18.15 -6.85
CA CYS A 227 -2.76 17.89 -5.52
C CYS A 227 -3.85 17.68 -4.46
N LEU A 228 -4.91 18.49 -4.49
CA LEU A 228 -6.07 18.34 -3.60
C LEU A 228 -6.73 16.97 -3.80
N ARG A 229 -6.93 16.55 -5.06
CA ARG A 229 -7.52 15.24 -5.38
C ARG A 229 -6.63 14.08 -4.92
N VAL A 230 -5.33 14.14 -5.22
CA VAL A 230 -4.36 13.11 -4.82
C VAL A 230 -4.25 12.98 -3.31
N ILE A 231 -4.13 14.10 -2.57
CA ILE A 231 -4.10 14.08 -1.11
C ILE A 231 -5.45 13.60 -0.55
N GLY A 232 -6.58 13.96 -1.18
CA GLY A 232 -7.89 13.43 -0.85
C GLY A 232 -7.97 11.90 -0.96
N TYR A 233 -7.39 11.31 -2.01
CA TYR A 233 -7.28 9.86 -2.14
C TYR A 233 -6.38 9.26 -1.05
N LEU A 234 -5.20 9.85 -0.81
CA LEU A 234 -4.27 9.38 0.22
C LEU A 234 -4.89 9.41 1.64
N ARG A 235 -5.68 10.44 1.96
CA ARG A 235 -6.46 10.50 3.21
C ARG A 235 -7.45 9.35 3.32
N ARG A 236 -8.17 9.01 2.24
CA ARG A 236 -9.15 7.90 2.22
C ARG A 236 -8.51 6.51 2.22
N MET A 237 -7.27 6.38 1.76
CA MET A 237 -6.52 5.14 1.89
C MET A 237 -6.24 4.80 3.35
N ASP A 238 -6.20 5.81 4.24
CA ASP A 238 -6.00 5.65 5.69
C ASP A 238 -4.67 4.93 6.03
N VAL A 239 -3.63 5.23 5.22
CA VAL A 239 -2.27 4.66 5.36
C VAL A 239 -1.34 5.61 6.12
N PHE A 240 -1.66 6.91 6.14
CA PHE A 240 -0.84 7.94 6.75
C PHE A 240 -1.67 8.80 7.70
N THR A 241 -1.05 9.21 8.80
CA THR A 241 -1.56 10.28 9.66
C THR A 241 -1.48 11.64 8.94
N GLU A 242 -2.22 12.64 9.41
CA GLU A 242 -2.19 13.98 8.80
C GLU A 242 -0.77 14.60 8.83
N ALA A 243 -0.03 14.38 9.91
CA ALA A 243 1.37 14.79 10.02
C ALA A 243 2.28 14.08 9.00
N GLU A 244 2.11 12.77 8.80
CA GLU A 244 2.85 12.03 7.78
C GLU A 244 2.49 12.47 6.35
N LEU A 245 1.22 12.78 6.07
CA LEU A 245 0.78 13.31 4.79
C LEU A 245 1.44 14.66 4.48
N ARG A 246 1.53 15.56 5.47
CA ARG A 246 2.24 16.85 5.33
C ARG A 246 3.71 16.63 4.97
N VAL A 247 4.40 15.74 5.69
CA VAL A 247 5.80 15.41 5.42
C VAL A 247 5.95 14.78 4.03
N LYS A 248 5.12 13.79 3.67
CA LYS A 248 5.17 13.14 2.36
C LYS A 248 4.91 14.10 1.21
N PHE A 249 3.97 15.04 1.38
CA PHE A 249 3.72 16.09 0.40
C PHE A 249 4.94 16.98 0.21
N LEU A 250 5.51 17.52 1.29
CA LEU A 250 6.70 18.39 1.24
C LEU A 250 7.93 17.66 0.70
N GLN A 251 8.11 16.38 1.03
CA GLN A 251 9.16 15.53 0.47
C GLN A 251 8.97 15.35 -1.05
N ALA A 252 7.78 14.96 -1.50
CA ALA A 252 7.50 14.75 -2.92
C ALA A 252 7.68 16.04 -3.74
N ARG A 253 7.16 17.16 -3.22
CA ARG A 253 7.32 18.49 -3.83
C ARG A 253 8.76 18.98 -3.80
N GLY A 254 9.49 18.73 -2.72
CA GLY A 254 10.91 19.04 -2.60
C GLY A 254 11.77 18.24 -3.57
N THR A 255 11.49 16.94 -3.76
CA THR A 255 12.17 16.11 -4.77
C THR A 255 11.90 16.62 -6.19
N TRP A 256 10.65 16.99 -6.49
CA TRP A 256 10.31 17.59 -7.79
C TRP A 256 11.06 18.90 -8.02
N LEU A 257 11.04 19.83 -7.06
CA LEU A 257 11.77 21.09 -7.14
C LEU A 257 13.27 20.84 -7.36
N GLY A 258 13.87 19.92 -6.60
CA GLY A 258 15.27 19.54 -6.77
C GLY A 258 15.57 19.05 -8.19
N SER A 259 14.67 18.28 -8.80
CA SER A 259 14.83 17.84 -10.20
C SER A 259 14.74 19.00 -11.20
N VAL A 260 13.91 20.01 -10.94
CA VAL A 260 13.80 21.21 -11.79
C VAL A 260 15.07 22.05 -11.69
N LEU A 261 15.60 22.25 -10.48
CA LEU A 261 16.83 23.01 -10.27
C LEU A 261 18.06 22.29 -10.83
N ALA A 262 18.15 20.97 -10.68
CA ALA A 262 19.23 20.17 -11.25
C ALA A 262 19.24 20.13 -12.78
N ALA A 263 18.14 20.51 -13.44
CA ALA A 263 18.07 20.61 -14.90
C ALA A 263 18.59 21.95 -15.43
N ILE A 264 18.91 22.92 -14.57
CA ILE A 264 19.44 24.22 -14.97
C ILE A 264 20.93 24.06 -15.31
N PRO A 265 21.39 24.50 -16.50
CA PRO A 265 22.80 24.44 -16.88
C PRO A 265 23.69 25.24 -15.92
N GLU A 266 24.80 24.64 -15.47
CA GLU A 266 25.77 25.27 -14.57
C GLU A 266 26.96 25.93 -15.32
N ASP A 267 26.94 26.00 -16.67
CA ASP A 267 28.08 26.49 -17.48
C ASP A 267 28.43 27.95 -17.19
N ASP A 268 27.42 28.83 -17.22
CA ASP A 268 27.54 30.26 -16.89
C ASP A 268 26.89 30.53 -15.53
N ALA A 269 27.70 31.01 -14.57
CA ALA A 269 27.24 31.30 -13.21
C ALA A 269 26.14 32.38 -13.20
N TYR A 270 26.22 33.42 -14.04
CA TYR A 270 25.19 34.46 -14.08
C TYR A 270 23.86 33.89 -14.59
N PHE A 271 23.89 33.11 -15.66
CA PHE A 271 22.71 32.43 -16.20
C PHE A 271 22.12 31.44 -15.19
N HIS A 272 22.96 30.60 -14.57
CA HIS A 272 22.54 29.61 -13.59
C HIS A 272 21.81 30.27 -12.40
N VAL A 273 22.38 31.32 -11.80
CA VAL A 273 21.72 32.02 -10.67
C VAL A 273 20.43 32.67 -11.11
N THR A 274 20.42 33.37 -12.26
CA THR A 274 19.21 34.05 -12.76
C THR A 274 18.07 33.05 -12.92
N LYS A 275 18.34 31.87 -13.51
CA LYS A 275 17.35 30.82 -13.71
C LYS A 275 16.96 30.13 -12.40
N THR A 276 17.91 29.94 -11.50
CA THR A 276 17.65 29.38 -10.16
C THR A 276 16.74 30.31 -9.35
N VAL A 277 16.99 31.62 -9.35
CA VAL A 277 16.14 32.62 -8.67
C VAL A 277 14.73 32.60 -9.25
N GLU A 278 14.59 32.58 -10.58
CA GLU A 278 13.29 32.52 -11.26
C GLU A 278 12.51 31.24 -10.90
N ALA A 279 13.16 30.08 -11.02
CA ALA A 279 12.57 28.77 -10.73
C ALA A 279 12.20 28.62 -9.25
N CYS A 280 13.12 28.95 -8.33
CA CYS A 280 12.87 28.91 -6.89
C CYS A 280 11.69 29.81 -6.53
N ARG A 281 11.69 31.07 -6.98
CA ARG A 281 10.62 32.02 -6.64
C ARG A 281 9.24 31.53 -7.05
N VAL A 282 9.10 31.03 -8.27
CA VAL A 282 7.81 30.55 -8.79
C VAL A 282 7.42 29.24 -8.11
N HIS A 283 8.28 28.23 -8.16
CA HIS A 283 7.92 26.88 -7.74
C HIS A 283 7.84 26.71 -6.22
N LEU A 284 8.69 27.38 -5.43
CA LEU A 284 8.53 27.36 -3.97
C LEU A 284 7.23 28.07 -3.57
N PHE A 285 6.88 29.18 -4.21
CA PHE A 285 5.63 29.90 -3.93
C PHE A 285 4.40 29.05 -4.25
N ASP A 286 4.42 28.32 -5.37
CA ASP A 286 3.38 27.37 -5.74
C ASP A 286 3.26 26.25 -4.70
N ILE A 287 4.38 25.65 -4.28
CA ILE A 287 4.39 24.57 -3.26
C ILE A 287 3.83 25.09 -1.93
N ILE A 288 4.23 26.28 -1.50
CA ILE A 288 3.74 26.95 -0.29
C ILE A 288 2.23 27.18 -0.37
N THR A 289 1.76 27.73 -1.50
CA THR A 289 0.34 28.02 -1.72
C THR A 289 -0.47 26.74 -1.72
N GLN A 290 0.05 25.68 -2.35
CA GLN A 290 -0.59 24.37 -2.37
C GLN A 290 -0.64 23.73 -0.99
N TYR A 291 0.45 23.79 -0.24
CA TYR A 291 0.50 23.27 1.13
C TYR A 291 -0.58 23.94 1.99
N ARG A 292 -0.62 25.28 2.00
CA ARG A 292 -1.60 26.05 2.77
C ARG A 292 -3.04 25.74 2.38
N ALA A 293 -3.31 25.55 1.08
CA ALA A 293 -4.64 25.21 0.59
C ALA A 293 -5.08 23.77 0.94
N ILE A 294 -4.13 22.83 1.05
CA ILE A 294 -4.42 21.41 1.31
C ILE A 294 -4.56 21.11 2.80
N PHE A 295 -3.72 21.74 3.62
CA PHE A 295 -3.56 21.42 5.04
C PHE A 295 -4.10 22.49 5.99
N SER A 296 -4.65 23.60 5.46
CA SER A 296 -5.28 24.71 6.19
C SER A 296 -4.57 25.05 7.50
N ASP A 297 -3.57 25.92 7.46
CA ASP A 297 -2.94 26.48 8.67
C ASP A 297 -3.90 27.49 9.35
N GLU A 298 -5.05 27.01 9.85
CA GLU A 298 -6.00 27.76 10.68
C GLU A 298 -5.72 27.58 12.19
N ASP A 299 -4.55 27.07 12.56
CA ASP A 299 -4.08 27.13 13.95
C ASP A 299 -2.98 28.18 14.10
N PRO A 300 -3.31 29.43 14.46
CA PRO A 300 -2.32 30.43 14.88
C PRO A 300 -1.61 30.05 16.18
N ALA A 301 -1.96 28.91 16.79
CA ALA A 301 -1.39 28.37 18.00
C ALA A 301 -0.39 27.23 17.71
N GLY A 302 0.74 27.56 17.08
CA GLY A 302 2.05 26.93 17.33
C GLY A 302 2.14 25.41 17.53
N GLY A 303 1.31 24.62 16.84
CA GLY A 303 1.42 23.16 16.88
C GLY A 303 2.71 22.68 16.22
N THR A 304 3.20 21.51 16.62
CA THR A 304 4.37 20.83 16.02
C THR A 304 4.24 20.70 14.49
N GLU A 305 3.02 20.68 13.97
CA GLU A 305 2.70 20.52 12.55
C GLU A 305 3.01 21.77 11.71
N GLY A 306 2.75 22.98 12.24
CA GLY A 306 3.14 24.24 11.58
C GLY A 306 4.66 24.45 11.56
N LEU A 307 5.37 23.92 12.57
CA LEU A 307 6.84 23.95 12.62
C LEU A 307 7.48 23.13 11.50
N ILE A 308 6.86 22.03 11.06
CA ILE A 308 7.37 21.21 9.94
C ILE A 308 7.38 22.03 8.65
N PHE A 309 6.29 22.76 8.38
CA PHE A 309 6.19 23.60 7.20
C PHE A 309 7.21 24.74 7.22
N HIS A 310 7.26 25.51 8.31
CA HIS A 310 8.21 26.61 8.43
C HIS A 310 9.67 26.13 8.40
N GLY A 311 9.98 25.02 9.06
CA GLY A 311 11.30 24.40 9.00
C GLY A 311 11.69 23.97 7.58
N TRP A 312 10.75 23.41 6.81
CA TRP A 312 10.99 23.07 5.40
C TRP A 312 11.23 24.31 4.54
N VAL A 313 10.46 25.38 4.72
CA VAL A 313 10.66 26.64 3.96
C VAL A 313 12.03 27.24 4.27
N VAL A 314 12.41 27.32 5.56
CA VAL A 314 13.74 27.81 5.98
C VAL A 314 14.85 26.97 5.37
N HIS A 315 14.71 25.64 5.37
CA HIS A 315 15.68 24.74 4.76
C HIS A 315 15.81 24.98 3.25
N LYS A 316 14.72 25.19 2.52
CA LYS A 316 14.75 25.51 1.08
C LYS A 316 15.35 26.87 0.77
N VAL A 317 15.13 27.86 1.63
CA VAL A 317 15.81 29.15 1.53
C VAL A 317 17.31 28.99 1.78
N ALA A 318 17.73 28.17 2.75
CA ALA A 318 19.14 27.90 3.02
C ALA A 318 19.84 27.22 1.83
N GLU A 319 19.22 26.18 1.24
CA GLU A 319 19.75 25.53 0.02
C GLU A 319 19.94 26.53 -1.15
N PHE A 320 18.97 27.46 -1.32
CA PHE A 320 19.08 28.52 -2.31
C PHE A 320 20.24 29.48 -2.01
N LEU A 321 20.38 29.90 -0.76
CA LEU A 321 21.45 30.82 -0.33
C LEU A 321 22.84 30.19 -0.51
N GLU A 322 23.01 28.91 -0.20
CA GLU A 322 24.25 28.17 -0.44
C GLU A 322 24.58 28.10 -1.95
N THR A 323 23.57 27.82 -2.78
CA THR A 323 23.72 27.79 -4.24
C THR A 323 24.11 29.17 -4.79
N LEU A 324 23.45 30.22 -4.31
CA LEU A 324 23.74 31.61 -4.66
C LEU A 324 25.17 32.00 -4.26
N GLU A 325 25.59 31.68 -3.04
CA GLU A 325 26.95 31.98 -2.57
C GLU A 325 28.01 31.29 -3.43
N ARG A 326 27.81 30.02 -3.75
CA ARG A 326 28.70 29.24 -4.62
C ARG A 326 28.85 29.87 -6.01
N ASP A 327 27.75 30.27 -6.64
CA ASP A 327 27.80 30.84 -7.98
C ASP A 327 28.33 32.27 -7.99
N LEU A 328 28.05 33.05 -6.94
CA LEU A 328 28.65 34.37 -6.74
C LEU A 328 30.18 34.28 -6.64
N GLN A 329 30.71 33.26 -5.97
CA GLN A 329 32.15 33.00 -5.88
C GLN A 329 32.78 32.60 -7.22
N ARG A 330 32.03 31.90 -8.10
CA ARG A 330 32.48 31.56 -9.46
C ARG A 330 32.63 32.79 -10.37
N GLY A 331 31.94 33.88 -10.04
CA GLY A 331 31.99 35.15 -10.76
C GLY A 331 30.79 35.35 -11.69
N VAL A 332 29.95 36.34 -11.37
CA VAL A 332 28.68 36.63 -12.09
C VAL A 332 28.80 37.83 -13.05
N GLY A 333 30.02 38.27 -13.35
CA GLY A 333 30.28 39.41 -14.24
C GLY A 333 29.83 40.76 -13.69
N ALA A 334 29.69 41.76 -14.56
CA ALA A 334 29.46 43.17 -14.20
C ALA A 334 28.01 43.51 -13.79
N ARG A 335 27.04 42.60 -13.99
CA ARG A 335 25.60 42.84 -13.75
C ARG A 335 25.13 42.40 -12.36
N LEU A 336 25.93 42.72 -11.34
CA LEU A 336 25.66 42.32 -9.96
C LEU A 336 24.39 43.01 -9.40
N ASP A 337 24.10 44.22 -9.85
CA ASP A 337 22.93 45.02 -9.49
C ASP A 337 21.61 44.37 -9.92
N SER A 338 21.55 43.88 -11.16
CA SER A 338 20.39 43.17 -11.70
C SER A 338 20.13 41.90 -10.87
N LEU A 339 21.17 41.15 -10.55
CA LEU A 339 21.09 39.93 -9.76
C LEU A 339 20.63 40.21 -8.32
N LEU A 340 21.18 41.24 -7.69
CA LEU A 340 20.77 41.70 -6.37
C LEU A 340 19.29 42.11 -6.37
N GLY A 341 18.86 42.87 -7.38
CA GLY A 341 17.46 43.28 -7.54
C GLY A 341 16.52 42.08 -7.64
N GLN A 342 16.87 41.06 -8.42
CA GLN A 342 16.09 39.82 -8.55
C GLN A 342 16.03 39.04 -7.23
N CYS A 343 17.16 38.89 -6.53
CA CYS A 343 17.21 38.20 -5.23
C CYS A 343 16.42 38.96 -4.14
N MET A 344 16.51 40.30 -4.13
CA MET A 344 15.75 41.15 -3.23
C MET A 344 14.24 41.06 -3.49
N TYR A 345 13.83 41.03 -4.77
CA TYR A 345 12.44 40.83 -5.15
C TYR A 345 11.94 39.43 -4.74
N PHE A 346 12.76 38.40 -4.92
CA PHE A 346 12.46 37.05 -4.44
C PHE A 346 12.26 37.04 -2.92
N GLY A 347 13.19 37.59 -2.13
CA GLY A 347 13.04 37.71 -0.67
C GLY A 347 11.80 38.51 -0.25
N LEU A 348 11.51 39.62 -0.93
CA LEU A 348 10.30 40.41 -0.70
C LEU A 348 9.03 39.60 -0.98
N SER A 349 8.98 38.81 -2.05
CA SER A 349 7.81 37.98 -2.35
C SER A 349 7.52 36.95 -1.25
N PHE A 350 8.55 36.49 -0.54
CA PHE A 350 8.46 35.50 0.55
C PHE A 350 8.22 36.14 1.93
N SER A 351 8.32 37.47 2.05
CA SER A 351 7.89 38.19 3.26
C SER A 351 6.41 37.95 3.60
N ARG A 352 5.56 37.77 2.58
CA ARG A 352 4.12 37.43 2.74
C ARG A 352 3.89 36.05 3.35
N VAL A 353 4.88 35.17 3.25
CA VAL A 353 4.86 33.81 3.80
C VAL A 353 5.54 33.77 5.18
N GLY A 354 6.20 34.86 5.59
CA GLY A 354 6.97 34.93 6.83
C GLY A 354 8.42 34.46 6.69
N ALA A 355 8.95 34.37 5.47
CA ALA A 355 10.30 33.90 5.18
C ALA A 355 11.14 34.97 4.45
N ASP A 356 11.30 36.15 5.07
CA ASP A 356 12.13 37.22 4.52
C ASP A 356 13.63 36.97 4.79
N PHE A 357 14.39 36.69 3.74
CA PHE A 357 15.83 36.43 3.81
C PHE A 357 16.70 37.56 3.25
N ARG A 358 16.13 38.73 2.94
CA ARG A 358 16.87 39.85 2.34
C ARG A 358 18.05 40.31 3.20
N GLY A 359 17.94 40.20 4.52
CA GLY A 359 19.04 40.50 5.45
C GLY A 359 20.28 39.63 5.26
N GLN A 360 20.12 38.39 4.75
CA GLN A 360 21.23 37.47 4.49
C GLN A 360 21.89 37.71 3.13
N LEU A 361 21.19 38.34 2.18
CA LEU A 361 21.74 38.68 0.87
C LEU A 361 22.79 39.80 0.96
N VAL A 362 22.56 40.78 1.83
CA VAL A 362 23.41 42.00 1.88
C VAL A 362 24.89 41.68 2.09
N PRO A 363 25.31 40.86 3.09
CA PRO A 363 26.72 40.53 3.27
C PRO A 363 27.33 39.78 2.08
N MET A 364 26.57 38.89 1.42
CA MET A 364 27.04 38.09 0.28
C MET A 364 27.41 38.99 -0.90
N PHE A 365 26.49 39.87 -1.30
CA PHE A 365 26.71 40.81 -2.41
C PHE A 365 27.75 41.88 -2.08
N THR A 366 27.80 42.34 -0.82
CA THR A 366 28.82 43.29 -0.35
C THR A 366 30.23 42.70 -0.51
N ARG A 367 30.44 41.45 -0.08
CA ARG A 367 31.72 40.75 -0.24
C ARG A 367 32.11 40.60 -1.71
N VAL A 368 31.18 40.18 -2.57
CA VAL A 368 31.45 39.99 -4.01
C VAL A 368 31.81 41.30 -4.70
N ALA A 369 31.11 42.39 -4.36
CA ALA A 369 31.43 43.72 -4.88
C ALA A 369 32.82 44.20 -4.44
N ALA A 370 33.19 43.98 -3.17
CA ALA A 370 34.53 44.29 -2.67
C ALA A 370 35.61 43.48 -3.39
N ASP A 371 35.42 42.17 -3.54
CA ASP A 371 36.37 41.28 -4.20
C ASP A 371 36.53 41.62 -5.69
N ALA A 372 35.43 41.94 -6.37
CA ALA A 372 35.46 42.39 -7.76
C ALA A 372 36.24 43.71 -7.91
N PHE A 373 35.99 44.68 -7.03
CA PHE A 373 36.72 45.95 -7.04
C PHE A 373 38.21 45.75 -6.75
N ASN A 374 38.56 44.95 -5.74
CA ASN A 374 39.94 44.61 -5.40
C ASN A 374 40.69 43.96 -6.58
N ARG A 375 40.04 43.02 -7.28
CA ARG A 375 40.61 42.39 -8.49
C ARG A 375 40.83 43.41 -9.61
N ALA A 376 39.83 44.24 -9.91
CA ALA A 376 39.95 45.25 -10.97
C ALA A 376 41.06 46.28 -10.67
N VAL A 377 41.21 46.69 -9.41
CA VAL A 377 42.31 47.59 -9.00
C VAL A 377 43.67 46.89 -9.08
N GLN A 378 43.75 45.62 -8.71
CA GLN A 378 45.00 44.85 -8.82
C GLN A 378 45.42 44.66 -10.29
N GLU A 379 44.48 44.35 -11.18
CA GLU A 379 44.71 44.30 -12.63
C GLU A 379 45.16 45.68 -13.18
N ALA A 380 44.60 46.79 -12.66
CA ALA A 380 45.03 48.13 -13.04
C ALA A 380 46.49 48.42 -12.64
N ILE A 381 46.92 47.96 -11.46
CA ILE A 381 48.30 48.10 -10.98
C ILE A 381 49.28 47.26 -11.82
N GLU A 382 48.89 46.02 -12.14
CA GLU A 382 49.70 45.12 -12.96
C GLU A 382 49.88 45.69 -14.37
N LYS A 383 48.79 46.15 -14.99
CA LYS A 383 48.83 46.80 -16.29
C LYS A 383 49.66 48.08 -16.29
N PHE A 384 49.55 48.90 -15.24
CA PHE A 384 50.41 50.08 -15.10
C PHE A 384 51.89 49.70 -15.00
N GLN A 385 52.22 48.61 -14.30
CA GLN A 385 53.59 48.12 -14.22
C GLN A 385 54.11 47.67 -15.59
N GLU A 386 53.29 46.95 -16.35
CA GLU A 386 53.61 46.54 -17.72
C GLU A 386 53.83 47.76 -18.63
N ASP A 387 52.92 48.74 -18.57
CA ASP A 387 53.02 49.99 -19.33
C ASP A 387 54.30 50.75 -18.95
N MET A 388 54.65 50.82 -17.66
CA MET A 388 55.87 51.49 -17.18
C MET A 388 57.16 50.77 -17.59
N ASN A 389 57.16 49.45 -17.78
CA ASN A 389 58.36 48.71 -18.23
C ASN A 389 58.74 49.02 -19.69
N VAL A 390 57.76 49.39 -20.52
CA VAL A 390 57.94 49.71 -21.94
C VAL A 390 57.95 51.23 -22.17
N TYR A 391 57.57 52.00 -21.15
CA TYR A 391 57.49 53.45 -21.22
C TYR A 391 58.87 54.07 -21.43
N THR A 392 58.94 55.01 -22.37
CA THR A 392 60.13 55.83 -22.60
C THR A 392 59.74 57.31 -22.57
N LEU A 393 60.54 58.14 -21.91
CA LEU A 393 60.33 59.59 -21.80
C LEU A 393 60.71 60.33 -23.10
N ILE A 394 60.26 59.82 -24.24
CA ILE A 394 60.49 60.43 -25.56
C ILE A 394 59.26 61.29 -25.90
N ALA A 395 59.52 62.54 -26.30
CA ALA A 395 58.55 63.63 -26.47
C ALA A 395 57.19 63.23 -27.08
N LEU A 396 56.12 63.87 -26.57
CA LEU A 396 54.72 63.76 -27.00
C LEU A 396 54.58 63.38 -28.49
N PRO A 397 53.86 62.31 -28.84
CA PRO A 397 53.22 62.29 -30.14
C PRO A 397 52.18 63.41 -30.11
N SER A 398 52.41 64.48 -30.87
CA SER A 398 51.39 65.48 -31.21
C SER A 398 50.28 64.80 -32.04
N VAL A 399 49.43 64.01 -31.41
CA VAL A 399 48.18 63.55 -32.00
C VAL A 399 47.18 64.67 -31.79
N LEU A 400 47.30 65.69 -32.65
CA LEU A 400 46.35 66.74 -33.05
C LEU A 400 47.14 68.00 -33.49
N GLY A 401 48.06 67.81 -34.44
CA GLY A 401 48.60 68.91 -35.26
C GLY A 401 47.56 69.46 -36.25
N GLY A 402 46.33 69.70 -35.79
CA GLY A 402 45.30 70.42 -36.52
C GLY A 402 45.31 71.88 -36.09
N THR A 403 45.39 72.79 -37.05
CA THR A 403 45.49 74.26 -36.91
C THR A 403 44.20 74.92 -36.38
N VAL A 404 43.63 74.40 -35.30
CA VAL A 404 42.51 75.02 -34.58
C VAL A 404 42.87 75.06 -33.10
N PRO A 405 42.89 76.23 -32.45
CA PRO A 405 42.99 76.27 -31.00
C PRO A 405 41.74 75.57 -30.45
N PHE A 406 41.93 74.39 -29.84
CA PHE A 406 40.87 73.76 -29.07
C PHE A 406 40.67 74.62 -27.82
N VAL A 407 39.64 75.47 -27.85
CA VAL A 407 39.13 76.14 -26.66
C VAL A 407 38.58 75.03 -25.78
N ALA A 408 39.26 74.73 -24.67
CA ALA A 408 38.70 73.88 -23.64
C ALA A 408 37.33 74.47 -23.26
N PRO A 409 36.23 73.71 -23.34
CA PRO A 409 34.98 74.19 -22.78
C PRO A 409 35.23 74.46 -21.30
N ASP A 410 34.84 75.66 -20.83
CA ASP A 410 34.86 76.00 -19.41
C ASP A 410 34.30 74.82 -18.60
N PRO A 411 34.96 74.41 -17.50
CA PRO A 411 34.46 73.30 -16.69
C PRO A 411 33.10 73.71 -16.13
N GLN A 412 32.02 73.22 -16.76
CA GLN A 412 30.70 73.32 -16.17
C GLN A 412 30.78 72.62 -14.82
N ALA A 413 30.54 73.40 -13.75
CA ALA A 413 30.55 72.92 -12.39
C ALA A 413 29.54 71.76 -12.23
N GLY A 414 30.02 70.53 -12.36
CA GLY A 414 29.18 69.33 -12.28
C GLY A 414 29.58 68.16 -13.20
N THR A 415 30.39 68.39 -14.25
CA THR A 415 30.83 67.28 -15.13
C THR A 415 32.12 66.64 -14.63
N LEU A 416 32.07 65.33 -14.36
CA LEU A 416 33.23 64.47 -14.07
C LEU A 416 34.01 64.23 -15.37
N GLN A 417 34.87 65.18 -15.75
CA GLN A 417 35.75 65.02 -16.92
C GLN A 417 37.17 64.65 -16.48
N PRO A 418 37.78 63.59 -17.04
CA PRO A 418 39.18 63.25 -16.76
C PRO A 418 40.14 64.39 -17.14
N PRO A 419 41.21 64.64 -16.36
CA PRO A 419 42.19 65.67 -16.70
C PRO A 419 42.91 65.38 -18.02
N MET A 420 42.81 66.30 -18.97
CA MET A 420 43.41 66.13 -20.31
C MET A 420 44.95 66.14 -20.28
N SER A 421 45.56 66.70 -19.23
CA SER A 421 47.01 66.67 -18.98
C SER A 421 47.58 65.27 -18.82
N LEU A 422 46.74 64.28 -18.46
CA LEU A 422 47.18 62.88 -18.34
C LEU A 422 47.39 62.20 -19.70
N LEU A 423 46.84 62.74 -20.79
CA LEU A 423 47.04 62.18 -22.14
C LEU A 423 48.48 62.31 -22.62
N ASP A 424 49.23 63.27 -22.08
CA ASP A 424 50.66 63.42 -22.34
C ASP A 424 51.47 62.25 -21.73
N PHE A 425 50.87 61.49 -20.82
CA PHE A 425 51.48 60.41 -20.05
C PHE A 425 50.62 59.14 -20.11
N GLN A 426 50.77 58.36 -21.19
CA GLN A 426 49.98 57.16 -21.46
C GLN A 426 49.80 56.21 -20.26
N PRO A 427 50.84 55.84 -19.47
CA PRO A 427 50.65 54.95 -18.32
C PRO A 427 49.66 55.51 -17.28
N LEU A 428 49.71 56.81 -16.99
CA LEU A 428 48.81 57.45 -16.03
C LEU A 428 47.37 57.51 -16.56
N ALA A 429 47.20 57.81 -17.85
CA ALA A 429 45.88 57.80 -18.49
C ALA A 429 45.26 56.39 -18.49
N CYS A 430 46.04 55.36 -18.83
CA CYS A 430 45.61 53.96 -18.81
C CYS A 430 45.23 53.50 -17.40
N PHE A 431 46.05 53.81 -16.39
CA PHE A 431 45.73 53.51 -15.00
C PHE A 431 44.43 54.19 -14.54
N LEU A 432 44.27 55.49 -14.80
CA LEU A 432 43.06 56.21 -14.45
C LEU A 432 41.82 55.59 -15.11
N ASN A 433 41.90 55.24 -16.39
CA ASN A 433 40.78 54.60 -17.11
C ASN A 433 40.39 53.25 -16.50
N ASN A 434 41.34 52.42 -16.08
CA ASN A 434 41.05 51.16 -15.42
C ASN A 434 40.39 51.37 -14.04
N ILE A 435 40.86 52.35 -13.26
CA ILE A 435 40.24 52.72 -11.98
C ILE A 435 38.82 53.27 -12.19
N LEU A 436 38.59 54.07 -13.23
CA LEU A 436 37.25 54.56 -13.58
C LEU A 436 36.33 53.42 -14.01
N SER A 437 36.85 52.41 -14.72
CA SER A 437 36.08 51.20 -15.02
C SER A 437 35.66 50.47 -13.74
N ALA A 438 36.60 50.27 -12.80
CA ALA A 438 36.31 49.65 -11.51
C ALA A 438 35.26 50.44 -10.70
N PHE A 439 35.33 51.78 -10.74
CA PHE A 439 34.32 52.64 -10.12
C PHE A 439 32.95 52.56 -10.78
N ASN A 440 32.89 52.47 -12.11
CA ASN A 440 31.64 52.34 -12.85
C ASN A 440 30.94 51.01 -12.54
N ASP A 441 31.70 49.92 -12.45
CA ASP A 441 31.17 48.60 -12.09
C ASP A 441 30.68 48.57 -10.64
N LEU A 442 31.47 49.14 -9.70
CA LEU A 442 31.09 49.23 -8.30
C LEU A 442 29.85 50.09 -8.07
N ARG A 443 29.69 51.18 -8.84
CA ARG A 443 28.57 52.13 -8.69
C ARG A 443 27.20 51.45 -8.75
N LEU A 444 27.07 50.40 -9.56
CA LEU A 444 25.80 49.67 -9.73
C LEU A 444 25.38 48.92 -8.46
N CYS A 445 26.35 48.50 -7.64
CA CYS A 445 26.13 47.81 -6.38
C CYS A 445 27.14 48.31 -5.33
N CYS A 446 26.93 49.54 -4.83
CA CYS A 446 27.84 50.23 -3.92
C CYS A 446 27.25 50.37 -2.49
N PRO A 447 27.32 49.32 -1.64
CA PRO A 447 26.99 49.45 -0.22
C PRO A 447 27.89 50.49 0.47
N LEU A 448 27.30 51.38 1.27
CA LEU A 448 28.06 52.35 2.09
C LEU A 448 29.06 51.69 3.03
N ALA A 449 28.83 50.43 3.41
CA ALA A 449 29.75 49.64 4.22
C ALA A 449 31.12 49.44 3.56
N LEU A 450 31.20 49.49 2.22
CA LEU A 450 32.45 49.32 1.47
C LEU A 450 33.33 50.57 1.43
N ALA A 451 32.86 51.72 1.93
CA ALA A 451 33.58 52.98 1.84
C ALA A 451 35.02 52.86 2.37
N GLN A 452 35.20 52.21 3.52
CA GLN A 452 36.51 52.03 4.14
C GLN A 452 37.40 51.06 3.34
N ASP A 453 36.85 49.91 2.93
CA ASP A 453 37.60 48.88 2.21
C ASP A 453 38.07 49.39 0.83
N VAL A 454 37.19 50.07 0.10
CA VAL A 454 37.48 50.68 -1.20
C VAL A 454 38.52 51.79 -1.06
N THR A 455 38.41 52.63 -0.03
CA THR A 455 39.38 53.70 0.22
C THR A 455 40.77 53.11 0.52
N HIS A 456 40.85 52.10 1.40
CA HIS A 456 42.11 51.44 1.72
C HIS A 456 42.73 50.74 0.50
N CYS A 457 41.92 50.05 -0.30
CA CYS A 457 42.37 49.41 -1.53
C CYS A 457 42.99 50.42 -2.50
N LEU A 458 42.33 51.57 -2.73
CA LEU A 458 42.86 52.63 -3.58
C LEU A 458 44.13 53.26 -3.01
N GLN A 459 44.18 53.53 -1.70
CA GLN A 459 45.39 54.06 -1.06
C GLN A 459 46.58 53.11 -1.24
N ASP A 460 46.37 51.81 -1.07
CA ASP A 460 47.43 50.82 -1.25
C ASP A 460 47.82 50.64 -2.73
N ALA A 461 46.86 50.75 -3.65
CA ALA A 461 47.11 50.80 -5.08
C ALA A 461 47.99 52.01 -5.47
N LEU A 462 47.65 53.20 -4.98
CA LEU A 462 48.39 54.42 -5.25
C LEU A 462 49.79 54.39 -4.62
N LYS A 463 49.95 53.82 -3.42
CA LYS A 463 51.28 53.56 -2.83
C LYS A 463 52.11 52.62 -3.71
N LYS A 464 51.51 51.57 -4.27
CA LYS A 464 52.20 50.64 -5.20
C LYS A 464 52.62 51.34 -6.49
N VAL A 465 51.72 52.13 -7.10
CA VAL A 465 52.02 52.96 -8.29
C VAL A 465 53.14 53.95 -8.00
N THR A 466 53.10 54.64 -6.85
CA THR A 466 54.18 55.55 -6.42
C THR A 466 55.53 54.82 -6.32
N ARG A 467 55.56 53.61 -5.75
CA ARG A 467 56.78 52.80 -5.68
C ARG A 467 57.29 52.39 -7.07
N GLN A 468 56.40 52.08 -8.00
CA GLN A 468 56.77 51.74 -9.38
C GLN A 468 57.36 52.96 -10.12
N VAL A 469 56.76 54.15 -9.96
CA VAL A 469 57.31 55.40 -10.51
C VAL A 469 58.69 55.72 -9.93
N LEU A 470 58.89 55.52 -8.63
CA LEU A 470 60.20 55.67 -7.98
C LEU A 470 61.23 54.66 -8.48
N ALA A 471 60.82 53.41 -8.72
CA ALA A 471 61.69 52.37 -9.27
C ALA A 471 62.12 52.71 -10.70
N PHE A 472 61.19 53.20 -11.52
CA PHE A 472 61.47 53.70 -12.86
C PHE A 472 62.49 54.85 -12.85
N HIS A 473 62.28 55.87 -12.01
CA HIS A 473 63.26 56.95 -11.86
C HIS A 473 64.66 56.43 -11.51
N ARG A 474 64.76 55.54 -10.50
CA ARG A 474 66.06 55.00 -10.08
C ARG A 474 66.75 54.19 -11.16
N ALA A 475 66.00 53.53 -12.05
CA ALA A 475 66.56 52.76 -13.16
C ALA A 475 67.08 53.67 -14.28
N GLU A 476 66.41 54.78 -14.57
CA GLU A 476 66.73 55.66 -15.71
C GLU A 476 67.46 56.96 -15.34
N GLU A 477 67.65 57.27 -14.05
CA GLU A 477 68.25 58.53 -13.56
C GLU A 477 69.61 58.84 -14.19
N THR A 478 70.43 57.82 -14.44
CA THR A 478 71.75 57.98 -15.08
C THR A 478 71.68 58.22 -16.59
N ALA A 479 70.56 57.86 -17.23
CA ALA A 479 70.33 58.03 -18.66
C ALA A 479 69.62 59.36 -19.00
N PHE A 480 68.99 60.01 -18.01
CA PHE A 480 68.21 61.24 -18.22
C PHE A 480 69.04 62.45 -18.66
N ARG A 481 68.66 63.02 -19.81
CA ARG A 481 69.03 64.37 -20.25
C ARG A 481 68.13 65.42 -19.58
N ASP A 482 68.53 66.69 -19.61
CA ASP A 482 67.77 67.79 -18.97
C ASP A 482 66.28 67.84 -19.39
N ARG A 483 65.98 67.52 -20.65
CA ARG A 483 64.60 67.45 -21.17
C ARG A 483 63.79 66.28 -20.59
N GLU A 484 64.42 65.12 -20.38
CA GLU A 484 63.76 63.94 -19.80
C GLU A 484 63.52 64.15 -18.30
N ARG A 485 64.43 64.84 -17.61
CA ARG A 485 64.22 65.28 -16.22
C ARG A 485 63.02 66.20 -16.09
N GLU A 486 62.89 67.18 -16.99
CA GLU A 486 61.72 68.07 -17.00
C GLU A 486 60.41 67.30 -17.26
N LEU A 487 60.40 66.38 -18.23
CA LEU A 487 59.24 65.54 -18.52
C LEU A 487 58.87 64.62 -17.35
N PHE A 488 59.86 64.07 -16.63
CA PHE A 488 59.61 63.27 -15.43
C PHE A 488 59.02 64.12 -14.29
N VAL A 489 59.50 65.35 -14.09
CA VAL A 489 58.89 66.28 -13.11
C VAL A 489 57.45 66.60 -13.48
N ARG A 490 57.14 66.79 -14.77
CA ARG A 490 55.77 66.98 -15.25
C ARG A 490 54.90 65.73 -15.05
N PHE A 491 55.45 64.53 -15.28
CA PHE A 491 54.78 63.25 -15.00
C PHE A 491 54.41 63.14 -13.51
N CYS A 492 55.37 63.40 -12.61
CA CYS A 492 55.12 63.39 -11.17
C CYS A 492 54.11 64.46 -10.74
N SER A 493 54.15 65.64 -11.37
CA SER A 493 53.19 66.71 -11.13
C SER A 493 51.78 66.32 -11.57
N ALA A 494 51.64 65.70 -12.75
CA ALA A 494 50.36 65.20 -13.24
C ALA A 494 49.80 64.08 -12.35
N TYR A 495 50.66 63.17 -11.87
CA TYR A 495 50.25 62.16 -10.88
C TYR A 495 49.73 62.79 -9.57
N ALA A 496 50.48 63.74 -9.01
CA ALA A 496 50.18 64.32 -7.70
C ALA A 496 49.03 65.33 -7.70
N TYR A 497 48.93 66.18 -8.72
CA TYR A 497 48.01 67.31 -8.75
C TYR A 497 46.81 67.12 -9.68
N ASP A 498 46.88 66.20 -10.65
CA ASP A 498 45.76 65.94 -11.56
C ASP A 498 45.07 64.60 -11.25
N LEU A 499 45.84 63.51 -11.21
CA LEU A 499 45.29 62.16 -11.03
C LEU A 499 44.77 61.90 -9.61
N LEU A 500 45.59 62.17 -8.58
CA LEU A 500 45.18 61.94 -7.18
C LEU A 500 43.93 62.74 -6.78
N PRO A 501 43.84 64.06 -7.02
CA PRO A 501 42.65 64.82 -6.65
C PRO A 501 41.41 64.39 -7.44
N PHE A 502 41.58 63.96 -8.69
CA PHE A 502 40.48 63.46 -9.51
C PHE A 502 39.95 62.12 -8.98
N ILE A 503 40.80 61.15 -8.65
CA ILE A 503 40.39 59.89 -8.02
C ILE A 503 39.69 60.15 -6.69
N ASN A 504 40.22 61.06 -5.86
CA ASN A 504 39.59 61.44 -4.60
C ASN A 504 38.19 62.07 -4.82
N ARG A 505 38.04 62.91 -5.85
CA ARG A 505 36.73 63.47 -6.23
C ARG A 505 35.75 62.38 -6.67
N CYS A 506 36.19 61.39 -7.45
CA CYS A 506 35.37 60.24 -7.83
C CYS A 506 34.94 59.42 -6.60
N LEU A 507 35.86 59.18 -5.66
CA LEU A 507 35.58 58.45 -4.43
C LEU A 507 34.53 59.18 -3.57
N LEU A 508 34.65 60.50 -3.40
CA LEU A 508 33.70 61.32 -2.66
C LEU A 508 32.32 61.39 -3.31
N LEU A 509 32.23 61.18 -4.62
CA LEU A 509 30.96 61.09 -5.35
C LEU A 509 30.31 59.70 -5.20
N LEU A 510 31.12 58.64 -5.13
CA LEU A 510 30.65 57.28 -4.84
C LEU A 510 30.20 57.13 -3.38
N PHE A 511 30.92 57.76 -2.45
CA PHE A 511 30.63 57.72 -1.02
C PHE A 511 30.51 59.15 -0.46
N PRO A 512 29.34 59.78 -0.59
CA PRO A 512 29.12 61.12 -0.08
C PRO A 512 29.37 61.20 1.45
N PRO A 513 30.26 62.09 1.92
CA PRO A 513 30.57 62.23 3.34
C PRO A 513 29.34 62.54 4.21
N THR A 514 28.34 63.22 3.64
CA THR A 514 27.05 63.51 4.29
C THR A 514 26.27 62.23 4.59
N GLN A 515 26.24 61.28 3.65
CA GLN A 515 25.54 60.00 3.84
C GLN A 515 26.27 59.11 4.85
N LEU A 516 27.60 59.10 4.82
CA LEU A 516 28.39 58.34 5.78
C LEU A 516 28.30 58.91 7.20
N ALA A 517 28.33 60.23 7.34
CA ALA A 517 28.13 60.91 8.62
C ALA A 517 26.77 60.58 9.25
N LEU A 518 25.71 60.51 8.43
CA LEU A 518 24.38 60.10 8.87
C LEU A 518 24.33 58.66 9.37
N VAL A 519 24.97 57.72 8.67
CA VAL A 519 24.98 56.29 9.04
C VAL A 519 25.85 56.02 10.27
N LEU A 520 26.97 56.72 10.41
CA LEU A 520 27.92 56.55 11.52
C LEU A 520 27.56 57.37 12.77
N GLY A 521 26.57 58.27 12.68
CA GLY A 521 26.18 59.15 13.77
C GLY A 521 27.28 60.13 14.18
N GLN A 522 28.18 60.50 13.26
CA GLN A 522 29.33 61.38 13.53
C GLN A 522 29.25 62.72 12.80
N ILE A 523 29.87 63.75 13.37
CA ILE A 523 29.99 65.09 12.77
C ILE A 523 31.02 65.02 11.63
N LEU A 524 30.67 65.56 10.45
CA LEU A 524 31.45 65.59 9.19
C LEU A 524 32.95 65.92 9.33
N LEU A 525 33.34 66.69 10.35
CA LEU A 525 34.71 67.11 10.63
C LEU A 525 35.70 65.98 10.95
N LYS A 526 35.23 64.75 11.23
CA LYS A 526 36.10 63.59 11.55
C LYS A 526 36.23 62.55 10.44
N MET A 527 35.53 62.71 9.31
CA MET A 527 35.53 61.73 8.23
C MET A 527 36.69 62.00 7.25
N SER A 528 37.86 61.44 7.55
CA SER A 528 39.01 61.45 6.64
C SER A 528 38.86 60.39 5.55
N ILE A 529 37.91 60.58 4.62
CA ILE A 529 37.94 59.89 3.32
C ILE A 529 38.69 60.81 2.37
N ILE A 530 39.97 60.97 2.69
CA ILE A 530 40.92 61.71 1.89
C ILE A 530 42.01 60.70 1.59
N ILE A 531 42.09 60.30 0.32
CA ILE A 531 43.14 59.42 -0.19
C ILE A 531 44.50 60.07 0.00
#